data_AF-K9YPX6-F1
#
_entry.id   AF-K9YPX6-F1
#
_cell.length_a   1.000
_cell.length_b   1.000
_cell.length_c   1.000
_cell.angle_alpha   90.00
_cell.angle_beta   90.00
_cell.angle_gamma   90.00
#
_symmetry.space_group_name_H-M   'P 1'
#
loop_
_entity.id
_entity.type
_entity.pdbx_description
1 polymer ?
#
loop_
_entity_poly.entity_id
_entity_poly.type
_entity_poly.pdbx_seq_one_letter_code
_entity_poly.pdbx_strand_id
1 'polypeptide(L)'
;MLIPLRKEALNDMIPAIATGTQYKYYWANLSTLLKNLFISLIGVLIFWLLGVLFGKGAEGISLILTVSAGLYWLWSPVYWASVRNGKYRKYNYVGFWRGRVLDVYITEELVNESSALDKLGKVIIVENLQKKINVEIGDKSGFRATITSPLQRIHKVINRGQAVEGLLLSNDPDFLRISKVTDIYIPRHKLWVGEYPYIRRDIFLDVRKELAKIYG
;
A
#
# COMPACT_ATOMS: atom_id res chain seq x y z
N MET A 1 -16.63 -12.20 12.15
CA MET A 1 -17.85 -12.34 11.35
C MET A 1 -17.51 -11.87 9.97
N LEU A 2 -17.68 -12.76 9.01
CA LEU A 2 -17.37 -12.52 7.62
C LEU A 2 -18.68 -12.39 6.85
N ILE A 3 -18.80 -11.31 6.07
CA ILE A 3 -19.95 -11.06 5.20
C ILE A 3 -19.42 -11.11 3.77
N PRO A 4 -19.72 -12.15 2.99
CA PRO A 4 -19.35 -12.21 1.59
C PRO A 4 -19.94 -11.00 0.85
N LEU A 5 -19.10 -10.33 0.06
CA LEU A 5 -19.53 -9.25 -0.82
C LEU A 5 -19.51 -9.74 -2.27
N ARG A 6 -20.30 -9.08 -3.11
CA ARG A 6 -20.29 -9.38 -4.54
C ARG A 6 -18.94 -9.01 -5.16
N LYS A 7 -18.57 -9.69 -6.25
CA LYS A 7 -17.30 -9.45 -6.94
C LYS A 7 -17.20 -8.01 -7.46
N GLU A 8 -18.31 -7.38 -7.82
CA GLU A 8 -18.33 -5.99 -8.29
C GLU A 8 -17.81 -5.04 -7.19
N ALA A 9 -18.14 -5.33 -5.92
CA ALA A 9 -17.66 -4.53 -4.78
C ALA A 9 -16.12 -4.55 -4.66
N LEU A 10 -15.45 -5.62 -5.09
CA LEU A 10 -13.98 -5.66 -5.11
C LEU A 10 -13.41 -4.62 -6.06
N ASN A 11 -14.01 -4.48 -7.24
CA ASN A 11 -13.55 -3.56 -8.27
C ASN A 11 -13.69 -2.10 -7.84
N ASP A 12 -14.70 -1.80 -7.03
CA ASP A 12 -14.95 -0.48 -6.47
C ASP A 12 -14.02 -0.20 -5.28
N MET A 13 -13.93 -1.15 -4.34
CA MET A 13 -13.16 -1.02 -3.11
C MET A 13 -11.65 -0.98 -3.34
N ILE A 14 -11.11 -1.74 -4.29
CA ILE A 14 -9.66 -1.74 -4.59
C ILE A 14 -9.48 -1.04 -5.95
N PRO A 15 -8.95 0.19 -5.98
CA PRO A 15 -8.94 1.00 -7.19
C PRO A 15 -7.95 0.44 -8.24
N ALA A 16 -8.33 0.46 -9.51
CA ALA A 16 -7.46 0.00 -10.60
C ALA A 16 -6.25 0.94 -10.81
N ILE A 17 -6.48 2.23 -10.61
CA ILE A 17 -5.49 3.31 -10.73
C ILE A 17 -5.24 3.89 -9.34
N ALA A 18 -4.06 4.49 -9.14
CA ALA A 18 -3.70 5.13 -7.89
C ALA A 18 -4.75 6.14 -7.41
N THR A 19 -5.11 6.05 -6.13
CA THR A 19 -5.83 7.14 -5.43
C THR A 19 -4.87 8.21 -4.94
N GLY A 20 -5.37 9.38 -4.54
CA GLY A 20 -4.53 10.45 -3.98
C GLY A 20 -3.71 10.01 -2.75
N THR A 21 -4.26 9.14 -1.90
CA THR A 21 -3.52 8.58 -0.75
C THR A 21 -2.41 7.62 -1.19
N GLN A 22 -2.65 6.82 -2.23
CA GLN A 22 -1.66 5.91 -2.80
C GLN A 22 -0.57 6.65 -3.57
N TYR A 23 -0.93 7.71 -4.31
CA TYR A 23 0.03 8.60 -4.94
C TYR A 23 0.95 9.24 -3.88
N LYS A 24 0.35 9.80 -2.82
CA LYS A 24 1.11 10.37 -1.70
C LYS A 24 2.04 9.35 -1.06
N TYR A 25 1.63 8.09 -0.91
CA TYR A 25 2.49 7.02 -0.37
C TYR A 25 3.78 6.84 -1.20
N TYR A 26 3.68 6.79 -2.52
CA TYR A 26 4.85 6.66 -3.41
C TYR A 26 5.63 7.97 -3.58
N TRP A 27 4.99 9.12 -3.33
CA TRP A 27 5.59 10.45 -3.45
C TRP A 27 6.25 10.96 -2.15
N ALA A 28 5.86 10.45 -0.98
CA ALA A 28 6.11 11.08 0.32
C ALA A 28 7.59 11.27 0.71
N ASN A 29 8.54 10.62 0.04
CA ASN A 29 9.95 10.67 0.40
C ASN A 29 10.75 11.49 -0.63
N LEU A 30 11.46 12.53 -0.16
CA LEU A 30 12.32 13.36 -1.01
C LEU A 30 13.40 12.53 -1.73
N SER A 31 13.96 11.52 -1.07
CA SER A 31 14.93 10.62 -1.71
C SER A 31 14.32 9.85 -2.88
N THR A 32 13.04 9.45 -2.77
CA THR A 32 12.31 8.80 -3.87
C THR A 32 12.03 9.76 -5.01
N LEU A 33 11.65 11.01 -4.70
CA LEU A 33 11.46 12.06 -5.68
C LEU A 33 12.75 12.34 -6.46
N LEU A 34 13.86 12.55 -5.75
CA LEU A 34 15.17 12.78 -6.36
C LEU A 34 15.59 11.61 -7.23
N LYS A 35 15.47 10.37 -6.72
CA LYS A 35 15.73 9.16 -7.50
C LYS A 35 14.93 9.15 -8.81
N ASN A 36 13.64 9.45 -8.75
CA ASN A 36 12.77 9.46 -9.93
C ASN A 36 13.12 10.60 -10.90
N LEU A 37 13.52 11.77 -10.40
CA LEU A 37 14.04 12.85 -11.25
C LEU A 37 15.35 12.47 -11.94
N PHE A 38 16.28 11.79 -11.25
CA PHE A 38 17.50 11.26 -11.86
C PHE A 38 17.19 10.23 -12.95
N ILE A 39 16.26 9.31 -12.70
CA ILE A 39 15.79 8.35 -13.72
C ILE A 39 15.19 9.10 -14.92
N SER A 40 14.39 10.15 -14.66
CA SER A 40 13.79 10.97 -15.72
C SER A 40 14.87 11.64 -16.57
N LEU A 41 15.88 12.24 -15.93
CA LEU A 41 17.01 12.89 -16.60
C LEU A 41 17.82 11.91 -17.46
N ILE A 42 18.18 10.76 -16.91
CA ILE A 42 18.93 9.71 -17.63
C ILE A 42 18.10 9.19 -18.81
N GLY A 43 16.80 8.94 -18.61
CA GLY A 43 15.91 8.48 -19.67
C GLY A 43 15.79 9.48 -20.82
N VAL A 44 15.65 10.77 -20.51
CA VAL A 44 15.67 11.86 -21.51
C VAL A 44 16.96 11.84 -22.32
N LEU A 45 18.11 11.76 -21.65
CA LEU A 45 19.42 11.73 -22.33
C LEU A 45 19.56 10.53 -23.26
N ILE A 46 19.12 9.34 -22.82
CA ILE A 46 19.17 8.11 -23.63
C ILE A 46 18.27 8.24 -24.86
N PHE A 47 17.00 8.62 -24.69
CA PHE A 47 16.06 8.68 -25.81
C PHE A 47 16.37 9.81 -26.78
N TRP A 48 16.90 10.93 -26.29
CA TRP A 48 17.43 12.00 -27.13
C TRP A 48 18.62 11.52 -27.96
N LEU A 49 19.60 10.85 -27.34
CA LEU A 49 20.78 10.32 -28.04
C LEU A 49 20.38 9.29 -29.12
N LEU A 50 19.41 8.42 -28.82
CA LEU A 50 18.86 7.49 -29.81
C LEU A 50 18.22 8.24 -30.99
N GLY A 51 17.49 9.33 -30.75
CA GLY A 51 16.93 10.16 -31.81
C GLY A 51 18.00 10.73 -32.74
N VAL A 52 19.11 11.23 -32.16
CA VAL A 52 20.25 11.74 -32.93
C VAL A 52 20.93 10.62 -33.73
N LEU A 53 21.11 9.42 -33.16
CA LEU A 53 21.79 8.30 -33.81
C LEU A 53 21.00 7.71 -34.98
N PHE A 54 19.67 7.62 -34.87
CA PHE A 54 18.80 7.01 -35.89
C PHE A 54 18.23 8.03 -36.89
N GLY A 55 18.50 9.32 -36.70
CA GLY A 55 18.15 10.40 -37.64
C GLY A 55 16.65 10.63 -37.82
N LYS A 56 16.28 11.30 -38.92
CA LYS A 56 14.92 11.81 -39.19
C LYS A 56 13.80 10.78 -39.11
N GLY A 57 14.09 9.51 -39.44
CA GLY A 57 13.11 8.42 -39.37
C GLY A 57 12.68 8.04 -37.95
N ALA A 58 13.50 8.36 -36.94
CA ALA A 58 13.25 8.03 -35.54
C ALA A 58 12.86 9.23 -34.67
N GLU A 59 12.89 10.46 -35.21
CA GLU A 59 12.64 11.70 -34.45
C GLU A 59 11.29 11.68 -33.72
N GLY A 60 10.21 11.27 -34.40
CA GLY A 60 8.87 11.23 -33.81
C GLY A 60 8.77 10.26 -32.61
N ILE A 61 9.35 9.06 -32.76
CA ILE A 61 9.36 8.05 -31.69
C ILE A 61 10.27 8.49 -30.54
N SER A 62 11.46 9.01 -30.86
CA SER A 62 12.40 9.56 -29.88
C SER A 62 11.76 10.67 -29.06
N LEU A 63 10.98 11.57 -29.68
CA LEU A 63 10.29 12.65 -28.96
C LEU A 63 9.25 12.10 -27.96
N ILE A 64 8.43 11.15 -28.37
CA ILE A 64 7.43 10.51 -27.48
C ILE A 64 8.12 9.84 -26.29
N LEU A 65 9.19 9.09 -26.54
CA LEU A 65 9.94 8.41 -25.49
C LEU A 65 10.65 9.40 -24.56
N THR A 66 11.20 10.48 -25.11
CA THR A 66 11.86 11.55 -24.34
C THR A 66 10.87 12.25 -23.42
N VAL A 67 9.68 12.64 -23.92
CA VAL A 67 8.63 13.26 -23.09
C VAL A 67 8.15 12.29 -22.01
N SER A 68 7.92 11.03 -22.39
CA SER A 68 7.47 9.99 -21.46
C SER A 68 8.51 9.74 -20.35
N ALA A 69 9.81 9.74 -20.69
CA ALA A 69 10.89 9.63 -19.72
C ALA A 69 11.02 10.88 -18.84
N GLY A 70 10.91 12.08 -19.42
CA GLY A 70 10.99 13.34 -18.68
C GLY A 70 9.86 13.50 -17.65
N LEU A 71 8.71 12.89 -17.92
CA LEU A 71 7.56 12.84 -17.01
C LEU A 71 7.55 11.59 -16.10
N TYR A 72 8.60 10.76 -16.10
CA TYR A 72 8.66 9.53 -15.29
C TYR A 72 8.39 9.79 -13.81
N TRP A 73 8.95 10.87 -13.27
CA TRP A 73 8.68 11.27 -11.89
C TRP A 73 7.19 11.45 -11.61
N LEU A 74 6.41 11.94 -12.57
CA LEU A 74 4.98 12.24 -12.41
C LEU A 74 4.11 10.98 -12.53
N TRP A 75 4.35 10.14 -13.54
CA TRP A 75 3.49 8.97 -13.79
C TRP A 75 3.94 7.70 -13.05
N SER A 76 5.21 7.58 -12.66
CA SER A 76 5.70 6.39 -11.95
C SER A 76 4.98 6.06 -10.63
N PRO A 77 4.58 7.02 -9.77
CA PRO A 77 3.79 6.71 -8.56
C PRO A 77 2.44 6.07 -8.92
N VAL A 78 1.82 6.55 -10.00
CA VAL A 78 0.56 6.01 -10.52
C VAL A 78 0.75 4.58 -10.98
N TYR A 79 1.79 4.32 -11.77
CA TYR A 79 2.13 2.98 -12.27
C TYR A 79 2.37 2.00 -11.12
N TRP A 80 3.25 2.33 -10.17
CA TRP A 80 3.60 1.42 -9.08
C TRP A 80 2.43 1.12 -8.14
N ALA A 81 1.60 2.11 -7.85
CA ALA A 81 0.35 1.90 -7.11
C ALA A 81 -0.61 0.99 -7.88
N SER A 82 -0.78 1.20 -9.18
CA SER A 82 -1.66 0.37 -10.01
C SER A 82 -1.19 -1.09 -10.07
N VAL A 83 0.12 -1.32 -10.21
CA VAL A 83 0.72 -2.67 -10.14
C VAL A 83 0.47 -3.31 -8.77
N ARG A 84 0.64 -2.57 -7.68
CA ARG A 84 0.41 -3.07 -6.32
C ARG A 84 -1.08 -3.40 -6.09
N ASN A 85 -2.00 -2.58 -6.58
CA ASN A 85 -3.45 -2.82 -6.51
C ASN A 85 -3.85 -4.04 -7.34
N GLY A 86 -3.28 -4.21 -8.54
CA GLY A 86 -3.53 -5.36 -9.42
C GLY A 86 -3.28 -6.71 -8.73
N LYS A 87 -2.27 -6.78 -7.84
CA LYS A 87 -1.98 -7.98 -7.03
C LYS A 87 -3.11 -8.38 -6.08
N TYR A 88 -3.98 -7.44 -5.71
CA TYR A 88 -5.15 -7.67 -4.85
C TYR A 88 -6.43 -7.79 -5.68
N ARG A 89 -6.53 -7.10 -6.81
CA ARG A 89 -7.68 -7.22 -7.73
C ARG A 89 -7.79 -8.57 -8.44
N LYS A 90 -6.71 -9.36 -8.47
CA LYS A 90 -6.72 -10.71 -9.08
C LYS A 90 -7.57 -11.74 -8.35
N TYR A 91 -7.96 -11.47 -7.09
CA TYR A 91 -8.77 -12.41 -6.31
C TYR A 91 -10.23 -12.37 -6.78
N ASN A 92 -10.93 -13.51 -6.66
CA ASN A 92 -12.31 -13.63 -7.15
C ASN A 92 -13.36 -13.24 -6.12
N TYR A 93 -13.05 -13.37 -4.84
CA TYR A 93 -13.99 -13.16 -3.75
C TYR A 93 -13.43 -12.16 -2.74
N VAL A 94 -14.32 -11.32 -2.24
CA VAL A 94 -14.05 -10.31 -1.21
C VAL A 94 -15.09 -10.43 -0.11
N GLY A 95 -14.64 -10.42 1.13
CA GLY A 95 -15.50 -10.51 2.30
C GLY A 95 -15.27 -9.32 3.22
N PHE A 96 -16.36 -8.69 3.65
CA PHE A 96 -16.32 -7.69 4.71
C PHE A 96 -16.13 -8.40 6.05
N TRP A 97 -15.01 -8.11 6.71
CA TRP A 97 -14.62 -8.79 7.93
C TRP A 97 -14.75 -7.90 9.14
N ARG A 98 -15.47 -8.39 10.16
CA ARG A 98 -15.62 -7.78 11.48
C ARG A 98 -14.95 -8.65 12.53
N GLY A 99 -13.91 -8.12 13.15
CA GLY A 99 -13.13 -8.77 14.20
C GLY A 99 -12.95 -7.87 15.42
N ARG A 100 -12.09 -8.31 16.33
CA ARG A 100 -11.62 -7.53 17.48
C ARG A 100 -10.11 -7.63 17.59
N VAL A 101 -9.49 -6.56 18.08
CA VAL A 101 -8.08 -6.56 18.46
C VAL A 101 -7.88 -7.58 19.58
N LEU A 102 -7.10 -8.61 19.30
CA LEU A 102 -6.67 -9.60 20.30
C LEU A 102 -5.43 -9.12 21.03
N ASP A 103 -4.45 -8.61 20.28
CA ASP A 103 -3.21 -8.10 20.82
C ASP A 103 -2.60 -6.98 19.98
N VAL A 104 -1.73 -6.19 20.59
CA VAL A 104 -0.97 -5.11 19.97
C VAL A 104 0.45 -5.15 20.51
N TYR A 105 1.43 -5.29 19.63
CA TYR A 105 2.84 -5.30 20.01
C TYR A 105 3.69 -4.56 18.98
N ILE A 106 4.86 -4.09 19.40
CA ILE A 106 5.81 -3.34 18.57
C ILE A 106 6.96 -4.27 18.23
N THR A 107 7.35 -4.31 16.96
CA THR A 107 8.57 -4.98 16.51
C THR A 107 9.51 -3.96 15.89
N GLU A 108 10.80 -4.28 15.91
CA GLU A 108 11.81 -3.56 15.16
C GLU A 108 12.21 -4.44 13.98
N GLU A 109 12.24 -3.85 12.79
CA GLU A 109 12.70 -4.52 11.58
C GLU A 109 13.90 -3.76 11.03
N LEU A 110 14.96 -4.49 10.71
CA LEU A 110 16.18 -3.92 10.15
C LEU A 110 15.92 -3.51 8.71
N VAL A 111 15.83 -2.20 8.46
CA VAL A 111 15.45 -1.66 7.15
C VAL A 111 16.66 -1.47 6.24
N ASN A 112 17.80 -1.10 6.81
CA ASN A 112 19.07 -0.98 6.10
C ASN A 112 20.24 -1.04 7.09
N GLU A 113 21.33 -1.69 6.70
CA GLU A 113 22.64 -1.53 7.32
C GLU A 113 23.38 -0.44 6.54
N SER A 114 23.84 0.60 7.24
CA SER A 114 24.63 1.66 6.63
C SER A 114 25.97 1.77 7.31
N SER A 115 27.05 1.75 6.53
CA SER A 115 28.40 1.98 7.04
C SER A 115 28.65 3.48 7.16
N ALA A 116 28.85 3.99 8.38
CA ALA A 116 29.25 5.36 8.64
C ALA A 116 30.70 5.40 9.15
N LEU A 117 31.38 6.54 8.98
CA LEU A 117 32.70 6.77 9.56
C LEU A 117 32.54 7.53 10.88
N ASP A 118 33.11 7.01 11.95
CA ASP A 118 33.23 7.75 13.22
C ASP A 118 34.25 8.90 13.07
N LYS A 119 34.27 9.85 14.00
CA LYS A 119 35.17 11.01 14.03
C LYS A 119 36.67 10.64 13.95
N LEU A 120 36.99 9.39 14.24
CA LEU A 120 38.33 8.80 14.18
C LEU A 120 38.61 8.01 12.88
N GLY A 121 37.71 8.07 11.90
CA GLY A 121 37.86 7.38 10.61
C GLY A 121 37.61 5.87 10.64
N LYS A 122 36.99 5.35 11.71
CA LYS A 122 36.61 3.93 11.81
C LYS A 122 35.24 3.71 11.20
N VAL A 123 35.10 2.65 10.40
CA VAL A 123 33.81 2.23 9.85
C VAL A 123 32.97 1.62 10.97
N ILE A 124 31.86 2.27 11.27
CA ILE A 124 30.82 1.78 12.18
C ILE A 124 29.60 1.36 11.36
N ILE A 125 29.02 0.21 11.71
CA ILE A 125 27.76 -0.25 11.13
C ILE A 125 26.63 0.41 11.91
N VAL A 126 25.85 1.25 11.23
CA VAL A 126 24.66 1.89 11.77
C VAL A 126 23.45 1.14 11.21
N GLU A 127 22.78 0.38 12.08
CA GLU A 127 21.54 -0.31 11.77
C GLU A 127 20.36 0.67 11.80
N ASN A 128 19.68 0.81 10.68
CA ASN A 128 18.47 1.61 10.60
C ASN A 128 17.25 0.73 10.91
N LEU A 129 16.85 0.70 12.18
CA LEU A 129 15.71 -0.05 12.67
C LEU A 129 14.42 0.76 12.50
N GLN A 130 13.44 0.23 11.76
CA GLN A 130 12.11 0.82 11.70
C GLN A 130 11.19 0.12 12.69
N LYS A 131 10.63 0.91 13.62
CA LYS A 131 9.58 0.45 14.52
C LYS A 131 8.28 0.22 13.74
N LYS A 132 7.75 -0.99 13.83
CA LYS A 132 6.44 -1.37 13.28
C LYS A 132 5.49 -1.72 14.43
N ILE A 133 4.22 -1.38 14.27
CA ILE A 133 3.14 -1.86 15.12
C ILE A 133 2.50 -3.06 14.45
N ASN A 134 2.24 -4.11 15.23
CA ASN A 134 1.54 -5.31 14.82
C ASN A 134 0.25 -5.40 15.62
N VAL A 135 -0.86 -5.54 14.91
CA VAL A 135 -2.20 -5.65 15.50
C VAL A 135 -2.72 -7.03 15.16
N GLU A 136 -2.79 -7.90 16.14
CA GLU A 136 -3.43 -9.21 16.01
C GLU A 136 -4.94 -9.04 16.14
N ILE A 137 -5.67 -9.56 15.18
CA ILE A 137 -7.13 -9.43 15.10
C ILE A 137 -7.70 -10.82 14.95
N GLY A 138 -8.77 -11.08 15.68
CA GLY A 138 -9.50 -12.32 15.60
C GLY A 138 -11.00 -12.08 15.48
N ASP A 139 -11.69 -13.09 14.99
CA ASP A 139 -13.14 -13.06 14.95
C ASP A 139 -13.80 -14.31 15.57
N LYS A 140 -15.13 -14.29 15.58
CA LYS A 140 -15.94 -15.35 16.21
C LYS A 140 -15.83 -16.71 15.52
N SER A 141 -15.40 -16.76 14.26
CA SER A 141 -15.17 -18.03 13.55
C SER A 141 -13.78 -18.63 13.85
N GLY A 142 -12.97 -17.94 14.66
CA GLY A 142 -11.60 -18.38 14.98
C GLY A 142 -10.56 -17.97 13.95
N PHE A 143 -10.93 -17.23 12.90
CA PHE A 143 -9.96 -16.68 11.95
C PHE A 143 -9.14 -15.59 12.64
N ARG A 144 -7.82 -15.63 12.44
CA ARG A 144 -6.86 -14.66 12.98
C ARG A 144 -5.97 -14.11 11.88
N ALA A 145 -5.67 -12.81 11.96
CA ALA A 145 -4.70 -12.18 11.09
C ALA A 145 -3.93 -11.10 11.85
N THR A 146 -2.68 -10.90 11.47
CA THR A 146 -1.83 -9.83 11.99
C THR A 146 -1.66 -8.76 10.93
N ILE A 147 -1.97 -7.52 11.29
CA ILE A 147 -1.79 -6.36 10.42
C ILE A 147 -0.63 -5.53 10.94
N THR A 148 0.35 -5.34 10.07
CA THR A 148 1.57 -4.59 10.38
C THR A 148 1.52 -3.22 9.71
N SER A 149 1.97 -2.20 10.44
CA SER A 149 2.09 -0.82 9.93
C SER A 149 3.33 -0.15 10.51
N PRO A 150 3.98 0.79 9.80
CA PRO A 150 4.95 1.68 10.42
C PRO A 150 4.37 2.35 11.67
N LEU A 151 5.14 2.39 12.77
CA LEU A 151 4.66 2.95 14.03
C LEU A 151 4.48 4.47 13.90
N GLN A 152 3.27 4.94 14.22
CA GLN A 152 2.91 6.36 14.19
C GLN A 152 2.27 6.74 15.54
N ARG A 153 2.34 8.01 15.92
CA ARG A 153 1.75 8.51 17.18
C ARG A 153 0.26 8.23 17.28
N ILE A 154 -0.45 8.25 16.15
CA ILE A 154 -1.88 7.96 16.07
C ILE A 154 -2.24 6.52 16.49
N HIS A 155 -1.28 5.58 16.49
CA HIS A 155 -1.53 4.19 16.86
C HIS A 155 -1.58 3.96 18.38
N LYS A 156 -1.22 4.94 19.21
CA LYS A 156 -1.29 4.84 20.68
C LYS A 156 -2.71 4.58 21.22
N VAL A 157 -3.74 4.89 20.44
CA VAL A 157 -5.14 4.72 20.83
C VAL A 157 -5.65 3.28 20.63
N ILE A 158 -4.87 2.43 19.95
CA ILE A 158 -5.24 1.05 19.65
C ILE A 158 -5.11 0.22 20.92
N ASN A 159 -6.20 -0.43 21.31
CA ASN A 159 -6.26 -1.24 22.52
C ASN A 159 -6.96 -2.57 22.25
N ARG A 160 -6.61 -3.60 23.03
CA ARG A 160 -7.28 -4.90 23.00
C ARG A 160 -8.80 -4.76 23.18
N GLY A 161 -9.55 -5.62 22.51
CA GLY A 161 -11.01 -5.66 22.54
C GLY A 161 -11.72 -4.66 21.64
N GLN A 162 -11.00 -3.69 21.03
CA GLN A 162 -11.59 -2.76 20.07
C GLN A 162 -12.14 -3.49 18.84
N ALA A 163 -13.27 -3.02 18.33
CA ALA A 163 -13.84 -3.51 17.09
C ALA A 163 -12.98 -3.09 15.90
N VAL A 164 -12.79 -4.02 14.96
CA VAL A 164 -12.00 -3.82 13.75
C VAL A 164 -12.81 -4.29 12.56
N GLU A 165 -12.72 -3.55 11.47
CA GLU A 165 -13.36 -3.87 10.20
C GLU A 165 -12.32 -3.86 9.08
N GLY A 166 -12.43 -4.75 8.10
CA GLY A 166 -11.49 -4.81 6.98
C GLY A 166 -12.02 -5.67 5.85
N LEU A 167 -11.18 -5.90 4.84
CA LEU A 167 -11.51 -6.80 3.74
C LEU A 167 -10.60 -8.02 3.75
N LEU A 168 -11.23 -9.18 3.57
CA LEU A 168 -10.56 -10.44 3.28
C LEU A 168 -10.73 -10.76 1.81
N LEU A 169 -9.65 -11.20 1.18
CA LEU A 169 -9.64 -11.60 -0.23
C LEU A 169 -9.36 -13.09 -0.32
N SER A 170 -10.10 -13.76 -1.20
CA SER A 170 -9.94 -15.19 -1.44
C SER A 170 -10.21 -15.57 -2.90
N ASN A 171 -9.69 -16.72 -3.29
CA ASN A 171 -10.09 -17.43 -4.51
C ASN A 171 -11.11 -18.53 -4.23
N ASP A 172 -11.48 -18.73 -2.96
CA ASP A 172 -12.45 -19.68 -2.48
C ASP A 172 -13.77 -18.95 -2.14
N PRO A 173 -14.91 -19.34 -2.74
CA PRO A 173 -16.21 -18.70 -2.47
C PRO A 173 -16.64 -18.83 -1.01
N ASP A 174 -16.23 -19.90 -0.32
CA ASP A 174 -16.63 -20.17 1.06
C ASP A 174 -15.65 -19.58 2.08
N PHE A 175 -14.59 -18.92 1.62
CA PHE A 175 -13.55 -18.29 2.44
C PHE A 175 -12.89 -19.25 3.44
N LEU A 176 -12.88 -20.56 3.19
CA LEU A 176 -12.15 -21.53 4.01
C LEU A 176 -10.63 -21.26 3.96
N ARG A 177 -10.16 -20.74 2.82
CA ARG A 177 -8.78 -20.29 2.64
C ARG A 177 -8.71 -18.80 2.37
N ILE A 178 -8.32 -18.01 3.37
CA ILE A 178 -8.07 -16.57 3.18
C ILE A 178 -6.73 -16.36 2.51
N SER A 179 -6.71 -15.64 1.38
CA SER A 179 -5.48 -15.39 0.62
C SER A 179 -4.77 -14.11 1.08
N LYS A 180 -5.53 -13.03 1.29
CA LYS A 180 -4.99 -11.74 1.75
C LYS A 180 -5.97 -11.02 2.68
N VAL A 181 -5.39 -10.21 3.56
CA VAL A 181 -6.08 -9.18 4.33
C VAL A 181 -5.52 -7.83 3.90
N THR A 182 -6.38 -6.85 3.67
CA THR A 182 -6.00 -5.47 3.30
C THR A 182 -5.61 -4.66 4.53
N ASP A 183 -5.63 -3.31 4.43
CA ASP A 183 -5.69 -2.44 5.59
C ASP A 183 -7.01 -2.61 6.36
N ILE A 184 -6.97 -2.27 7.65
CA ILE A 184 -8.11 -2.37 8.57
C ILE A 184 -8.53 -0.99 9.05
N TYR A 185 -9.78 -0.90 9.48
CA TYR A 185 -10.40 0.28 10.04
C TYR A 185 -10.84 0.00 11.48
N ILE A 186 -10.51 0.92 12.39
CA ILE A 186 -10.94 0.91 13.79
C ILE A 186 -11.99 2.01 13.95
N PRO A 187 -13.30 1.67 13.98
CA PRO A 187 -14.36 2.66 13.90
C PRO A 187 -14.37 3.66 15.04
N ARG A 188 -14.05 3.21 16.26
CA ARG A 188 -14.05 4.04 17.48
C ARG A 188 -13.17 5.29 17.34
N HIS A 189 -12.05 5.17 16.62
CA HIS A 189 -11.05 6.22 16.46
C HIS A 189 -10.95 6.76 15.04
N LYS A 190 -11.81 6.29 14.13
CA LYS A 190 -11.76 6.58 12.68
C LYS A 190 -10.36 6.35 12.10
N LEU A 191 -9.68 5.30 12.59
CA LEU A 191 -8.26 5.05 12.34
C LEU A 191 -8.10 3.92 11.33
N TRP A 192 -7.25 4.13 10.33
CA TRP A 192 -6.83 3.10 9.40
C TRP A 192 -5.45 2.58 9.78
N VAL A 193 -5.28 1.25 9.76
CA VAL A 193 -4.02 0.60 10.10
C VAL A 193 -3.63 -0.35 8.97
N GLY A 194 -2.41 -0.24 8.49
CA GLY A 194 -1.88 -1.09 7.44
C GLY A 194 -0.69 -0.44 6.76
N GLU A 195 0.17 -1.25 6.16
CA GLU A 195 1.38 -0.79 5.49
C GLU A 195 1.08 0.08 4.25
N TYR A 196 -0.05 -0.17 3.57
CA TYR A 196 -0.43 0.50 2.34
C TYR A 196 -1.96 0.67 2.27
N PRO A 197 -2.48 1.82 1.83
CA PRO A 197 -3.92 2.07 1.73
C PRO A 197 -4.50 1.40 0.47
N TYR A 198 -4.81 0.10 0.57
CA TYR A 198 -5.40 -0.65 -0.55
C TYR A 198 -6.85 -0.24 -0.79
N ILE A 199 -7.58 0.02 0.30
CA ILE A 199 -9.01 0.28 0.26
C ILE A 199 -9.30 1.74 -0.12
N ARG A 200 -10.27 1.93 -1.02
CA ARG A 200 -10.95 3.21 -1.22
C ARG A 200 -11.87 3.48 -0.03
N ARG A 201 -11.39 4.37 0.84
CA ARG A 201 -11.95 4.56 2.19
C ARG A 201 -13.37 5.13 2.17
N ASP A 202 -13.69 5.98 1.21
CA ASP A 202 -15.03 6.50 0.94
C ASP A 202 -16.04 5.37 0.69
N ILE A 203 -15.76 4.51 -0.30
CA ILE A 203 -16.64 3.40 -0.67
C ILE A 203 -16.77 2.39 0.48
N PHE A 204 -15.66 2.08 1.16
CA PHE A 204 -15.70 1.19 2.31
C PHE A 204 -16.58 1.72 3.44
N LEU A 205 -16.51 3.03 3.73
CA LEU A 205 -17.33 3.64 4.77
C LEU A 205 -18.82 3.65 4.39
N ASP A 206 -19.15 3.73 3.11
CA ASP A 206 -20.53 3.64 2.64
C ASP A 206 -21.07 2.21 2.74
N VAL A 207 -20.32 1.21 2.28
CA VAL A 207 -20.69 -0.21 2.46
C VAL A 207 -20.82 -0.56 3.95
N ARG A 208 -19.94 -0.02 4.80
CA ARG A 208 -20.05 -0.17 6.26
C ARG A 208 -21.40 0.35 6.78
N LYS A 209 -21.86 1.52 6.32
CA LYS A 209 -23.16 2.09 6.74
C LYS A 209 -24.32 1.21 6.26
N GLU A 210 -24.26 0.71 5.05
CA GLU A 210 -25.28 -0.21 4.51
C GLU A 210 -25.36 -1.51 5.31
N LEU A 211 -24.22 -2.13 5.57
CA LEU A 211 -24.14 -3.34 6.39
C LEU A 211 -24.57 -3.10 7.85
N ALA A 212 -24.40 -1.90 8.37
CA ALA A 212 -24.91 -1.53 9.69
C ALA A 212 -26.44 -1.40 9.72
N LYS A 213 -27.11 -1.07 8.60
CA LYS A 213 -28.58 -1.06 8.53
C LYS A 213 -29.17 -2.46 8.44
N ILE A 214 -28.44 -3.40 7.85
CA ILE A 214 -28.90 -4.77 7.61
C ILE A 214 -28.61 -5.68 8.83
N TYR A 215 -27.44 -5.50 9.45
CA TYR A 215 -26.92 -6.41 10.49
C TYR A 215 -26.62 -5.72 11.84
N GLY A 216 -26.91 -4.42 11.97
CA GLY A 216 -26.70 -3.64 13.19
C GLY A 216 -28.00 -3.48 13.98
#